data_AF-A0A427XVK3-F1
#
_entry.id   AF-A0A427XVK3-F1
#
_cell.length_a   1.000
_cell.length_b   1.000
_cell.length_c   1.000
_cell.angle_alpha   90.00
_cell.angle_beta   90.00
_cell.angle_gamma   90.00
#
_symmetry.space_group_name_H-M   'P 1'
#
loop_
_entity.id
_entity.type
_entity.pdbx_description
1 polymer ?
#
loop_
_entity_poly.entity_id
_entity_poly.type
_entity_poly.pdbx_seq_one_letter_code
_entity_poly.pdbx_strand_id
1 'polypeptide(L)'
;MLRQPLLRALPRVAPRQARAASHGPSYNQPSGYLFGEKIPKGQKRQRESWETIFYVGMGGSVALVTVMFAYRPDTSIQTWALQEAKARMEARGETVEYKPSQP
;
A
#
# COMPACT_ATOMS: atom_id res chain seq x y z
N MET A 1 -19.08 53.53 -49.38
CA MET A 1 -18.55 52.16 -49.16
C MET A 1 -18.30 51.97 -47.67
N LEU A 2 -19.28 51.49 -46.90
CA LEU A 2 -19.11 51.23 -45.45
C LEU A 2 -18.62 49.79 -45.25
N ARG A 3 -17.44 49.62 -44.63
CA ARG A 3 -16.94 48.32 -44.18
C ARG A 3 -17.47 48.02 -42.78
N GLN A 4 -18.25 46.95 -42.64
CA GLN A 4 -18.70 46.42 -41.36
C GLN A 4 -17.51 45.85 -40.55
N PRO A 5 -17.43 46.07 -39.23
CA PRO A 5 -16.49 45.35 -38.38
C PRO A 5 -17.04 43.95 -38.06
N LEU A 6 -16.30 42.91 -38.44
CA LEU A 6 -16.56 41.52 -38.03
C LEU A 6 -16.28 41.38 -36.53
N LEU A 7 -17.33 41.45 -35.71
CA LEU A 7 -17.26 41.02 -34.31
C LEU A 7 -17.11 39.49 -34.27
N ARG A 8 -15.89 39.02 -33.99
CA ARG A 8 -15.58 37.60 -33.82
C ARG A 8 -16.12 37.13 -32.46
N ALA A 9 -17.24 36.40 -32.48
CA ALA A 9 -17.76 35.73 -31.30
C ALA A 9 -16.76 34.64 -30.82
N LEU A 10 -16.44 34.64 -29.53
CA LEU A 10 -15.65 33.59 -28.90
C LEU A 10 -16.49 32.31 -28.73
N PRO A 11 -15.93 31.11 -28.92
CA PRO A 11 -16.67 29.87 -28.71
C PRO A 11 -17.01 29.70 -27.22
N ARG A 12 -18.31 29.56 -26.94
CA ARG A 12 -18.82 29.26 -25.59
C ARG A 12 -18.54 27.79 -25.28
N VAL A 13 -17.54 27.53 -24.43
CA VAL A 13 -17.26 26.17 -23.95
C VAL A 13 -18.38 25.75 -23.00
N ALA A 14 -19.26 24.87 -23.46
CA ALA A 14 -20.23 24.21 -22.58
C ALA A 14 -19.49 23.20 -21.68
N PRO A 15 -19.82 23.10 -20.37
CA PRO A 15 -19.27 22.04 -19.55
C PRO A 15 -19.73 20.70 -20.10
N ARG A 16 -18.78 19.81 -20.38
CA ARG A 16 -19.04 18.43 -20.80
C ARG A 16 -19.70 17.73 -19.62
N GLN A 17 -21.02 17.58 -19.65
CA GLN A 17 -21.76 16.83 -18.64
C GLN A 17 -21.37 15.36 -18.78
N ALA A 18 -20.41 14.89 -17.98
CA ALA A 18 -20.04 13.49 -17.90
C ALA A 18 -21.20 12.72 -17.27
N ARG A 19 -22.17 12.30 -18.08
CA ARG A 19 -23.13 11.28 -17.67
C ARG A 19 -22.46 9.93 -17.78
N ALA A 20 -21.77 9.52 -16.71
CA ALA A 20 -21.20 8.19 -16.56
C ALA A 20 -21.90 7.45 -15.41
N ALA A 21 -23.20 7.18 -15.56
CA ALA A 21 -23.93 6.29 -14.68
C ALA A 21 -24.86 5.41 -15.54
N SER A 22 -24.24 4.52 -16.32
CA SER A 22 -24.94 3.48 -17.10
C SER A 22 -24.25 2.11 -16.98
N HIS A 23 -23.63 1.83 -15.84
CA HIS A 23 -23.11 0.50 -15.50
C HIS A 23 -23.92 -0.04 -14.31
N GLY A 24 -25.14 -0.50 -14.58
CA GLY A 24 -25.80 -1.43 -13.66
C GLY A 24 -25.00 -2.74 -13.62
N PRO A 25 -24.95 -3.48 -12.50
CA PRO A 25 -24.24 -4.75 -12.45
C PRO A 25 -24.82 -5.71 -13.49
N SER A 26 -24.07 -6.02 -14.55
CA SER A 26 -24.42 -7.11 -15.44
C SER A 26 -24.31 -8.39 -14.64
N TYR A 27 -25.43 -9.09 -14.46
CA TYR A 27 -25.46 -10.35 -13.71
C TYR A 27 -24.50 -11.35 -14.36
N ASN A 28 -23.39 -11.63 -13.69
CA ASN A 28 -22.41 -12.59 -14.14
C ASN A 28 -22.81 -13.97 -13.64
N GLN A 29 -23.28 -14.83 -14.56
CA GLN A 29 -23.68 -16.19 -14.22
C GLN A 29 -22.46 -16.98 -13.69
N PRO A 30 -22.66 -17.91 -12.73
CA PRO A 30 -21.59 -18.73 -12.19
C PRO A 30 -21.02 -19.63 -13.30
N SER A 31 -19.91 -19.20 -13.90
CA SER A 31 -19.37 -19.73 -15.16
C SER A 31 -18.05 -20.49 -14.98
N GLY A 32 -17.55 -20.59 -13.74
CA GLY A 32 -16.29 -21.26 -13.41
C GLY A 32 -15.03 -20.55 -13.93
N TYR A 33 -15.17 -19.38 -14.57
CA TYR A 33 -14.05 -18.57 -15.01
C TYR A 33 -13.56 -17.67 -13.87
N LEU A 34 -12.26 -17.74 -13.58
CA LEU A 34 -11.61 -17.06 -12.45
C LEU A 34 -11.86 -15.54 -12.39
N PHE A 35 -12.22 -14.91 -13.52
CA PHE A 35 -12.50 -13.48 -13.63
C PHE A 35 -13.64 -13.16 -14.62
N GLY A 36 -14.55 -14.12 -14.88
CA GLY A 36 -15.64 -13.93 -15.86
C GLY A 36 -15.21 -13.83 -17.33
N GLU A 37 -13.92 -13.89 -17.64
CA GLU A 37 -13.39 -13.90 -19.00
C GLU A 37 -13.19 -15.32 -19.53
N LYS A 38 -13.72 -15.57 -20.74
CA LYS A 38 -13.40 -16.78 -21.50
C LYS A 38 -12.06 -16.60 -22.20
N ILE A 39 -10.99 -17.08 -21.57
CA ILE A 39 -9.66 -17.09 -22.17
C ILE A 39 -9.62 -18.17 -23.27
N PRO A 40 -9.30 -17.84 -24.53
CA PRO A 40 -9.09 -18.84 -25.57
C PRO A 40 -7.97 -19.80 -25.16
N LYS A 41 -8.14 -21.11 -25.39
CA LYS A 41 -7.12 -22.11 -25.06
C LYS A 41 -5.78 -21.72 -25.69
N GLY A 42 -4.77 -21.45 -24.85
CA GLY A 42 -3.41 -21.06 -25.27
C GLY A 42 -3.07 -19.57 -25.12
N GLN A 43 -4.03 -18.70 -24.78
CA GLN A 43 -3.77 -17.28 -24.48
C GLN A 43 -3.55 -17.05 -22.99
N LYS A 44 -2.70 -16.08 -22.63
CA LYS A 44 -2.54 -15.62 -21.24
C LYS A 44 -3.58 -14.52 -20.94
N ARG A 45 -4.10 -14.50 -19.71
CA ARG A 45 -4.96 -13.41 -19.22
C ARG A 45 -4.23 -12.08 -19.39
N GLN A 46 -4.92 -11.06 -19.93
CA GLN A 46 -4.42 -9.69 -19.90
C GLN A 46 -4.58 -9.12 -18.49
N ARG A 47 -3.51 -8.56 -17.93
CA ARG A 47 -3.56 -7.90 -16.63
C ARG A 47 -4.46 -6.68 -16.71
N GLU A 48 -5.27 -6.48 -15.68
CA GLU A 48 -6.10 -5.28 -15.60
C GLU A 48 -5.25 -4.06 -15.22
N SER A 49 -5.69 -2.86 -15.59
CA SER A 49 -4.93 -1.63 -15.36
C SER A 49 -4.71 -1.33 -13.87
N TRP A 50 -5.60 -1.80 -12.99
CA TRP A 50 -5.50 -1.63 -11.54
C TRP A 50 -4.56 -2.63 -10.87
N GLU A 51 -4.41 -3.83 -11.46
CA GLU A 51 -3.68 -4.96 -10.85
C GLU A 51 -2.22 -4.57 -10.61
N THR A 52 -1.63 -3.83 -11.55
CA THR A 52 -0.24 -3.34 -11.44
C THR A 52 -0.07 -2.34 -10.29
N ILE A 53 -0.93 -1.32 -10.20
CA ILE A 53 -0.80 -0.31 -9.14
C ILE A 53 -1.11 -0.89 -7.76
N PHE A 54 -2.04 -1.85 -7.68
CA PHE A 54 -2.33 -2.56 -6.45
C PHE A 54 -1.12 -3.39 -5.98
N TYR A 55 -0.51 -4.20 -6.86
CA TYR A 55 0.65 -4.99 -6.47
C TYR A 55 1.87 -4.15 -6.13
N VAL A 56 2.10 -3.05 -6.85
CA VAL A 56 3.18 -2.13 -6.52
C VAL A 56 2.89 -1.39 -5.22
N GLY A 57 1.66 -0.92 -5.00
CA GLY A 57 1.27 -0.22 -3.78
C GLY A 57 1.31 -1.14 -2.55
N MET A 58 0.73 -2.34 -2.65
CA MET A 58 0.70 -3.32 -1.57
C MET A 58 2.07 -3.95 -1.32
N GLY A 59 2.76 -4.38 -2.37
CA GLY A 59 4.11 -4.93 -2.25
C GLY A 59 5.10 -3.89 -1.73
N GLY A 60 5.01 -2.65 -2.25
CA GLY A 60 5.81 -1.52 -1.80
C GLY A 60 5.54 -1.15 -0.34
N SER A 61 4.29 -1.16 0.11
CA SER A 61 3.97 -0.85 1.52
C SER A 61 4.49 -1.91 2.48
N VAL A 62 4.34 -3.20 2.16
CA VAL A 62 4.89 -4.30 2.97
C VAL A 62 6.42 -4.22 3.04
N ALA A 63 7.08 -3.97 1.91
CA ALA A 63 8.53 -3.81 1.87
C ALA A 63 8.97 -2.62 2.73
N LEU A 64 8.29 -1.48 2.61
CA LEU A 64 8.58 -0.28 3.41
C LEU A 64 8.38 -0.52 4.90
N VAL A 65 7.29 -1.17 5.31
CA VAL A 65 7.03 -1.51 6.72
C VAL A 65 8.11 -2.45 7.25
N THR A 66 8.54 -3.42 6.44
CA THR A 66 9.59 -4.37 6.83
C THR A 66 10.92 -3.67 7.09
N VAL A 67 11.31 -2.75 6.20
CA VAL A 67 12.53 -1.94 6.37
C VAL A 67 12.40 -1.05 7.61
N MET A 68 11.27 -0.34 7.76
CA MET A 68 11.02 0.51 8.93
C MET A 68 11.08 -0.27 10.25
N PHE A 69 10.53 -1.48 10.28
CA PHE A 69 10.52 -2.32 11.48
C PHE A 69 11.92 -2.87 11.81
N ALA A 70 12.69 -3.27 10.80
CA ALA A 70 14.04 -3.79 10.99
C ALA A 70 15.02 -2.73 11.54
N TYR A 71 14.87 -1.47 11.13
CA TYR A 71 15.75 -0.36 11.55
C TYR A 71 15.13 0.53 12.64
N ARG A 72 14.02 0.10 13.26
CA ARG A 72 13.41 0.86 14.35
C ARG A 72 14.39 0.93 15.54
N PRO A 73 14.63 2.12 16.13
CA PRO A 73 15.48 2.23 17.30
C PRO A 73 14.87 1.51 18.51
N ASP A 74 15.73 0.92 19.35
CA ASP A 74 15.34 0.34 20.64
C ASP A 74 14.93 1.46 21.61
N THR A 75 13.63 1.73 21.69
CA THR A 75 13.05 2.71 22.63
C THR A 75 12.46 2.03 23.87
N SER A 76 12.86 0.80 24.18
CA SER A 76 12.32 0.05 25.31
C SER A 76 12.97 0.46 26.63
N ILE A 77 12.15 0.76 27.64
CA ILE A 77 12.62 1.06 29.00
C ILE A 77 13.32 -0.13 29.65
N GLN A 78 12.98 -1.36 29.23
CA GLN A 78 13.56 -2.58 29.76
C GLN A 78 15.05 -2.67 29.40
N THR A 79 15.42 -2.29 28.17
CA THR A 79 16.81 -2.30 27.72
C THR A 79 17.66 -1.35 28.56
N TRP A 80 17.15 -0.14 28.83
CA TRP A 80 17.79 0.80 29.76
C TRP A 80 17.87 0.22 31.18
N ALA A 81 16.75 -0.29 31.70
CA ALA A 81 16.67 -0.81 33.06
C ALA A 81 17.62 -2.00 33.28
N LEU A 82 17.79 -2.86 32.29
CA LEU A 82 18.73 -3.99 32.33
C LEU A 82 20.18 -3.51 32.38
N GLN A 83 20.54 -2.51 31.57
CA GLN A 83 21.89 -1.93 31.58
C GLN A 83 22.19 -1.23 32.91
N GLU A 84 21.24 -0.45 33.42
CA GLU A 84 21.35 0.22 34.72
C GLU A 84 21.42 -0.78 35.87
N ALA A 85 20.58 -1.82 35.86
CA ALA A 85 20.63 -2.89 36.85
C ALA A 85 21.99 -3.59 36.83
N LYS A 86 22.53 -3.90 35.65
CA LYS A 86 23.85 -4.49 35.47
C LYS A 86 24.96 -3.60 36.03
N ALA A 87 24.95 -2.31 35.71
CA ALA A 87 25.93 -1.36 36.23
C ALA A 87 25.92 -1.28 37.77
N ARG A 88 24.72 -1.33 38.39
CA ARG A 88 24.58 -1.34 39.86
C ARG A 88 25.04 -2.65 40.49
N MET A 89 24.82 -3.79 39.83
CA MET A 89 25.31 -5.09 40.31
C MET A 89 26.83 -5.20 40.19
N GLU A 90 27.41 -4.70 39.10
CA GLU A 90 28.87 -4.62 38.92
C GLU A 90 29.51 -3.73 39.99
N ALA A 91 28.90 -2.59 40.31
CA ALA A 91 29.36 -1.72 41.41
C ALA A 91 29.27 -2.40 42.80
N ARG A 92 28.37 -3.37 42.98
CA ARG A 92 28.23 -4.18 44.20
C ARG A 92 29.13 -5.41 44.21
N GLY A 93 29.77 -5.75 43.08
CA GLY A 93 30.61 -6.94 42.94
C GLY A 93 29.84 -8.26 42.89
N GLU A 94 28.54 -8.23 42.57
CA GLU A 94 27.69 -9.42 42.48
C GLU A 94 27.80 -10.09 41.10
N THR A 95 27.95 -11.42 41.07
CA THR A 95 28.02 -12.19 39.81
C THR A 95 26.64 -12.33 39.18
N VAL A 96 26.48 -11.85 37.95
CA VAL A 96 25.22 -11.85 37.15
C VAL A 96 24.78 -13.25 36.70
N GLU A 97 25.57 -14.28 37.02
CA GLU A 97 25.38 -15.63 36.50
C GLU A 97 24.35 -16.41 37.33
N TYR A 98 23.24 -16.79 36.69
CA TYR A 98 22.29 -17.72 37.27
C TYR A 98 22.82 -19.15 37.16
N LYS A 99 23.14 -19.79 38.30
CA LYS A 99 23.39 -21.24 38.37
C LYS A 99 22.09 -21.97 38.67
N PRO A 100 21.54 -22.77 37.74
CA PRO A 100 20.38 -23.60 38.03
C PRO A 100 20.74 -24.66 39.07
N SER A 101 19.94 -24.75 40.14
CA SER A 101 20.03 -25.84 41.12
C SER A 101 19.59 -27.14 40.44
N GLN A 102 20.47 -28.15 40.43
CA GLN A 102 20.14 -29.48 39.94
C GLN A 102 18.93 -30.07 40.69
N PRO A 103 18.04 -30.80 39.99
CA PRO A 103 16.82 -31.36 40.57
C PRO A 103 17.10 -32.36 41.70
#